data_AF-A0A945UCN1-F1
#
_entry.id   AF-A0A945UCN1-F1
#
_cell.length_a   1.000
_cell.length_b   1.000
_cell.length_c   1.000
_cell.angle_alpha   90.00
_cell.angle_beta   90.00
_cell.angle_gamma   90.00
#
_symmetry.space_group_name_H-M   'P 1'
#
loop_
_entity.id
_entity.type
_entity.pdbx_description
1 polymer ?
#
loop_
_entity_poly.entity_id
_entity_poly.type
_entity_poly.pdbx_seq_one_letter_code
_entity_poly.pdbx_strand_id
1 'polypeptide(L)'
;MAKIEIENFFYDLLHCKNKIISTFDKWDTKYEEDERGSLVAGIRDCKDAELITLLVNIQKMASGYEQIKDLMDQAEQAQVDEAMVEDDPDDEDF
;
A
#
# COMPACT_ATOMS: atom_id res chain seq x y z
N MET A 1 18.88 -4.67 10.83
CA MET A 1 18.49 -5.30 9.56
C MET A 1 17.01 -5.09 9.31
N ALA A 2 16.13 -5.60 10.19
CA ALA A 2 14.67 -5.40 10.13
C ALA A 2 14.21 -3.94 9.93
N LYS A 3 14.79 -2.98 10.66
CA LYS A 3 14.45 -1.54 10.48
C LYS A 3 14.67 -1.04 9.05
N ILE A 4 15.76 -1.44 8.41
CA ILE A 4 16.11 -1.03 7.04
C ILE A 4 15.13 -1.64 6.03
N GLU A 5 14.70 -2.89 6.26
CA GLU A 5 13.73 -3.58 5.41
C GLU A 5 12.35 -2.92 5.46
N ILE A 6 11.91 -2.48 6.66
CA ILE A 6 10.66 -1.73 6.84
C ILE A 6 10.72 -0.36 6.14
N GLU A 7 11.82 0.37 6.32
CA GLU A 7 12.02 1.67 5.66
C GLU A 7 11.99 1.53 4.13
N ASN A 8 12.64 0.50 3.58
CA ASN A 8 12.61 0.20 2.14
C ASN A 8 11.20 -0.16 1.65
N PHE A 9 10.46 -0.96 2.42
CA PHE A 9 9.09 -1.32 2.09
C PHE A 9 8.18 -0.08 1.97
N PHE A 10 8.20 0.82 2.95
CA PHE A 10 7.40 2.05 2.89
C PHE A 10 7.87 2.99 1.78
N TYR A 11 9.18 3.07 1.55
CA TYR A 11 9.73 3.83 0.42
C TYR A 11 9.18 3.32 -0.92
N ASP A 12 9.15 2.00 -1.12
CA ASP A 12 8.64 1.37 -2.34
C ASP A 12 7.14 1.65 -2.55
N LEU A 13 6.34 1.62 -1.49
CA LEU A 13 4.91 1.95 -1.56
C LEU A 13 4.69 3.42 -1.91
N LEU A 14 5.42 4.33 -1.27
CA LEU A 14 5.37 5.76 -1.58
C LEU A 14 5.78 6.03 -3.02
N HIS A 15 6.80 5.33 -3.51
CA HIS A 15 7.25 5.45 -4.90
C HIS A 15 6.20 4.95 -5.89
N CYS A 16 5.54 3.83 -5.60
CA CYS A 16 4.42 3.32 -6.41
C CYS A 16 3.28 4.35 -6.46
N LYS A 17 2.86 4.88 -5.30
CA LYS A 17 1.83 5.93 -5.20
C LYS A 17 2.17 7.14 -6.06
N ASN A 18 3.38 7.67 -5.94
CA ASN A 18 3.80 8.87 -6.66
C ASN A 18 3.81 8.66 -8.18
N LYS A 19 4.18 7.46 -8.65
CA LYS A 19 4.10 7.11 -10.09
C LYS A 19 2.66 7.05 -10.59
N ILE A 20 1.75 6.47 -9.81
CA ILE A 20 0.32 6.40 -10.17
C ILE A 20 -0.26 7.82 -10.29
N ILE A 21 -0.06 8.65 -9.27
CA ILE A 21 -0.55 10.03 -9.24
C ILE A 21 0.03 10.82 -10.41
N SER A 22 1.34 10.74 -10.64
CA SER A 22 1.98 11.45 -11.75
C SER A 22 1.40 11.07 -13.13
N THR A 23 0.96 9.82 -13.31
CA THR A 23 0.29 9.40 -14.55
C THR A 23 -1.11 10.01 -14.64
N PHE A 24 -1.88 9.99 -13.55
CA PHE A 24 -3.22 10.57 -13.52
C PHE A 24 -3.19 12.09 -13.69
N ASP A 25 -2.27 12.82 -13.04
CA ASP A 25 -2.11 14.27 -13.22
C ASP A 25 -1.83 14.64 -14.69
N LYS A 26 -1.04 13.82 -15.40
CA LYS A 26 -0.78 14.01 -16.84
C LYS A 26 -2.04 13.79 -17.66
N TRP A 27 -2.86 12.81 -17.31
CA TRP A 27 -4.13 12.55 -17.99
C TRP A 27 -5.14 13.65 -17.70
N ASP A 28 -5.25 14.10 -16.45
CA ASP A 28 -6.10 15.22 -16.06
C ASP A 28 -5.74 16.48 -16.84
N THR A 29 -4.44 16.78 -16.96
CA THR A 29 -3.97 17.94 -17.74
C THR A 29 -4.24 17.77 -19.24
N LYS A 30 -4.03 16.56 -19.79
CA LYS A 30 -4.13 16.32 -21.25
C LYS A 30 -5.58 16.22 -21.73
N TYR A 31 -6.48 15.71 -20.89
CA TYR A 31 -7.84 15.33 -21.23
C TYR A 31 -8.87 16.07 -20.36
N GLU A 32 -8.52 17.26 -19.84
CA GLU A 32 -9.36 18.07 -18.94
C GLU A 32 -10.77 18.30 -19.50
N GLU A 33 -10.86 18.57 -20.81
CA GLU A 33 -12.12 18.86 -21.52
C GLU A 33 -12.70 17.63 -22.26
N ASP A 34 -12.12 16.44 -22.08
CA ASP A 34 -12.62 15.23 -22.77
C ASP A 34 -13.97 14.79 -22.18
N GLU A 35 -14.99 14.67 -23.03
CA GLU A 35 -16.36 14.32 -22.63
C GLU A 35 -16.47 12.97 -21.90
N ARG A 36 -15.49 12.06 -22.10
CA ARG A 36 -15.44 10.75 -21.42
C ARG A 36 -14.87 10.84 -20.01
N GLY A 37 -14.21 11.95 -19.67
CA GLY A 37 -13.38 12.13 -18.49
C GLY A 37 -11.93 11.67 -18.70
N SER A 38 -11.01 12.35 -18.01
CA SER A 38 -9.57 12.21 -18.15
C SER A 38 -9.05 10.78 -17.95
N LEU A 39 -9.58 10.07 -16.96
CA LEU A 39 -9.20 8.68 -16.68
C LEU A 39 -9.56 7.75 -17.83
N VAL A 40 -10.78 7.86 -18.36
CA VAL A 40 -11.28 6.98 -19.43
C VAL A 40 -10.54 7.26 -20.73
N ALA A 41 -10.35 8.54 -21.05
CA ALA A 41 -9.56 8.95 -22.21
C ALA A 41 -8.09 8.49 -22.08
N GLY A 42 -7.50 8.68 -20.90
CA GLY A 42 -6.14 8.29 -20.56
C GLY A 42 -5.89 6.80 -20.74
N ILE A 43 -6.76 5.93 -20.18
CA ILE A 43 -6.62 4.47 -20.32
C ILE A 43 -6.73 4.04 -21.79
N ARG A 44 -7.68 4.62 -22.55
CA ARG A 44 -7.90 4.26 -23.96
C ARG A 44 -6.71 4.59 -24.85
N ASP A 45 -6.05 5.71 -24.59
CA ASP A 45 -4.95 6.20 -25.40
C ASP A 45 -3.57 5.79 -24.86
N CYS A 46 -3.52 5.15 -23.68
CA CYS A 46 -2.28 4.70 -23.05
C CYS A 46 -1.69 3.51 -23.81
N LYS A 47 -0.38 3.55 -24.06
CA LYS A 47 0.32 2.43 -24.68
C LYS A 47 0.35 1.24 -23.72
N ASP A 48 0.24 0.03 -24.24
CA ASP A 48 0.21 -1.21 -23.44
C ASP A 48 1.35 -1.30 -22.42
N ALA A 49 2.59 -0.94 -22.80
CA ALA A 49 3.73 -0.99 -21.89
C ALA A 49 3.60 -0.01 -20.70
N GLU A 50 3.05 1.18 -20.95
CA GLU A 50 2.80 2.20 -19.93
C GLU A 50 1.61 1.78 -19.04
N LEU A 51 0.56 1.24 -19.65
CA LEU A 51 -0.62 0.74 -18.94
C LEU A 51 -0.26 -0.44 -18.02
N ILE A 52 0.50 -1.41 -18.51
CA ILE A 52 1.01 -2.53 -17.71
C ILE A 52 1.82 -2.01 -16.52
N THR A 53 2.70 -1.01 -16.75
CA THR A 53 3.50 -0.41 -15.66
C THR A 53 2.62 0.25 -14.61
N LEU A 54 1.59 0.99 -15.03
CA LEU A 54 0.62 1.61 -14.13
C LEU A 54 -0.12 0.55 -13.29
N LEU A 55 -0.64 -0.49 -13.95
CA LEU A 55 -1.37 -1.58 -13.29
C LEU A 55 -0.49 -2.35 -12.29
N VAL A 56 0.77 -2.61 -12.62
CA VAL A 56 1.72 -3.24 -11.69
C VAL A 56 1.97 -2.36 -10.45
N ASN A 57 2.11 -1.04 -10.61
CA ASN A 57 2.27 -0.15 -9.46
C ASN A 57 1.01 -0.12 -8.58
N ILE A 58 -0.18 -0.14 -9.19
CA ILE A 58 -1.46 -0.21 -8.46
C ILE A 58 -1.53 -1.52 -7.66
N GLN A 59 -1.22 -2.65 -8.31
CA GLN A 59 -1.23 -3.96 -7.65
C GLN A 59 -0.24 -4.02 -6.48
N LYS A 60 0.99 -3.51 -6.65
CA LYS A 60 1.99 -3.44 -5.57
C LYS A 60 1.50 -2.63 -4.38
N MET A 61 0.82 -1.50 -4.64
CA MET A 61 0.26 -0.67 -3.60
C MET A 61 -0.86 -1.38 -2.84
N ALA A 62 -1.76 -2.08 -3.56
CA ALA A 62 -2.84 -2.86 -2.95
C ALA A 62 -2.30 -3.98 -2.05
N SER A 63 -1.38 -4.82 -2.56
CA SER A 63 -0.77 -5.89 -1.78
C SER A 63 0.05 -5.35 -0.60
N GLY A 64 0.68 -4.19 -0.74
CA GLY A 64 1.37 -3.53 0.37
C GLY A 64 0.43 -3.12 1.49
N TYR A 65 -0.78 -2.62 1.18
CA TYR A 65 -1.78 -2.31 2.19
C TYR A 65 -2.29 -3.56 2.92
N GLU A 66 -2.47 -4.68 2.22
CA GLU A 66 -2.82 -5.97 2.84
C GLU A 66 -1.72 -6.42 3.82
N GLN A 67 -0.44 -6.33 3.42
CA GLN A 67 0.68 -6.67 4.29
C GLN A 67 0.77 -5.76 5.53
N ILE A 68 0.50 -4.46 5.38
CA ILE A 68 0.44 -3.53 6.53
C ILE A 68 -0.66 -3.96 7.49
N LYS A 69 -1.85 -4.31 6.98
CA LYS A 69 -2.96 -4.77 7.80
C LYS A 69 -2.60 -6.05 8.57
N ASP A 70 -2.02 -7.04 7.89
CA ASP A 70 -1.62 -8.29 8.54
C ASP A 70 -0.58 -8.05 9.66
N LEU A 71 0.37 -7.13 9.43
CA LEU A 71 1.35 -6.74 10.45
C LEU A 71 0.71 -6.01 11.64
N MET A 72 -0.29 -5.15 11.40
CA MET A 72 -1.04 -4.49 12.46
C MET A 72 -1.84 -5.48 13.29
N ASP A 73 -2.57 -6.40 12.64
CA ASP A 73 -3.37 -7.44 13.30
C ASP A 73 -2.48 -8.34 14.18
N GLN A 74 -1.29 -8.71 13.70
CA GLN A 74 -0.30 -9.48 14.49
C GLN A 74 0.23 -8.70 15.69
N ALA A 75 0.52 -7.41 15.52
CA ALA A 75 1.03 -6.57 16.60
C ALA A 75 -0.03 -6.30 17.68
N GLU A 76 -1.31 -6.21 17.30
CA GLU A 76 -2.44 -6.12 18.23
C GLU A 76 -2.60 -7.41 19.02
N GLN A 77 -2.58 -8.58 18.35
CA GLN A 77 -2.68 -9.86 19.02
C GLN A 77 -1.52 -10.09 20.00
N ALA A 78 -0.29 -9.71 19.63
CA ALA A 78 0.86 -9.83 20.52
C ALA A 78 0.71 -9.02 21.81
N GLN A 79 0.12 -7.82 21.74
CA GLN A 79 -0.16 -7.01 22.93
C GLN A 79 -1.26 -7.63 23.81
N VAL A 80 -2.28 -8.22 23.19
CA VAL A 80 -3.33 -8.95 23.92
C VAL A 80 -2.73 -10.17 24.62
N ASP A 81 -1.91 -10.95 23.92
CA ASP A 81 -1.26 -12.13 24.48
C ASP A 81 -0.32 -11.75 25.64
N GLU A 82 0.48 -10.68 25.52
CA GLU A 82 1.33 -10.17 26.60
C GLU A 82 0.51 -9.75 27.83
N ALA A 83 -0.60 -9.02 27.63
CA ALA A 83 -1.47 -8.60 28.72
C ALA A 83 -2.19 -9.78 29.41
N MET A 84 -2.51 -10.86 28.68
CA MET A 84 -3.11 -12.08 29.24
C MET A 84 -2.10 -12.91 30.05
N VAL A 85 -0.81 -12.82 29.74
CA VAL A 85 0.27 -13.46 30.52
C VAL A 85 0.58 -12.68 31.80
N GLU A 86 0.49 -11.34 31.78
CA GLU A 86 0.69 -10.52 32.99
C GLU A 86 -0.47 -10.61 34.01
N ASP A 87 -1.67 -11.02 33.57
CA ASP A 87 -2.89 -11.10 34.40
C ASP A 87 -3.22 -12.55 34.82
N ASP A 88 -2.30 -13.51 34.64
CA ASP A 88 -2.44 -14.89 35.13
C ASP A 88 -2.01 -14.97 36.62
N PRO A 89 -2.95 -15.11 37.58
CA PRO A 89 -2.66 -15.10 39.01
C PRO A 89 -2.01 -16.40 39.51
N ASP A 90 -1.69 -17.35 38.63
CA ASP A 90 -1.18 -18.69 38.99
C ASP A 90 0.36 -18.81 38.89
N ASP A 91 1.10 -17.69 38.95
CA ASP A 91 2.55 -17.66 39.22
C ASP A 91 2.84 -17.39 40.73
N GLU A 92 1.99 -17.95 41.63
CA GLU A 92 2.36 -18.20 43.04
C GLU A 92 3.13 -19.51 43.17
N ASP A 93 4.29 -19.63 42.52
CA ASP A 93 5.30 -20.64 42.88
C ASP A 93 6.33 -19.99 43.82
N PHE A 94 6.01 -19.94 45.13
CA PHE A 94 6.88 -20.24 46.31
C PHE A 94 6.31 -19.73 47.65
#